data_AF-A0A960TED7-F1
#
_entry.id   AF-A0A960TED7-F1
#
_cell.length_a   1.000
_cell.length_b   1.000
_cell.length_c   1.000
_cell.angle_alpha   90.00
_cell.angle_beta   90.00
_cell.angle_gamma   90.00
#
_symmetry.space_group_name_H-M   'P 1'
#
loop_
_entity.id
_entity.type
_entity.pdbx_description
1 polymer ?
#
loop_
_entity_poly.entity_id
_entity_poly.type
_entity_poly.pdbx_seq_one_letter_code
_entity_poly.pdbx_strand_id
1 'polypeptide(L)'
;MPGIFLLSSTNQKQPERPTETAFSQFIGRVAVFATSFLLFAMLFPADAFARTVVIQLEDSTIYAGFAGESSPRVSFPAVVGRPKRTGVMVGMGQKDAYIGKEALARRSTLTLNYPIRNGFVQNMDDLEKILHHTFYNELRVAPEDQGVLIIESSFSRRSDRERIVQMLFETFNVPA
;
A
#
# COMPACT_ATOMS: atom_id res chain seq x y z
N MET A 1 -21.14 -1.89 5.89
CA MET A 1 -20.58 -2.50 4.67
C MET A 1 -19.10 -2.18 4.65
N PRO A 2 -18.18 -3.15 4.46
CA PRO A 2 -16.79 -2.84 4.15
C PRO A 2 -16.72 -2.09 2.81
N GLY A 3 -15.82 -1.11 2.69
CA GLY A 3 -15.72 -0.20 1.53
C GLY A 3 -14.29 0.31 1.30
N ILE A 4 -14.10 1.14 0.27
CA ILE A 4 -12.80 1.73 -0.08
C ILE A 4 -12.66 3.15 0.48
N PHE A 5 -11.51 3.43 1.09
CA PHE A 5 -11.14 4.77 1.56
C PHE A 5 -9.79 5.18 0.99
N LEU A 6 -9.68 6.42 0.51
CA LEU A 6 -8.39 7.03 0.14
C LEU A 6 -8.10 8.18 1.10
N LEU A 7 -6.94 8.13 1.78
CA LEU A 7 -6.46 9.22 2.61
C LEU A 7 -5.18 9.84 2.04
N SER A 8 -5.15 11.17 2.08
CA SER A 8 -4.09 12.03 1.57
C SER A 8 -3.36 12.67 2.76
N SER A 9 -2.06 12.44 2.93
CA SER A 9 -1.27 12.95 4.07
C SER A 9 -1.07 14.47 4.00
N THR A 10 -1.96 15.29 4.57
CA THR A 10 -1.84 16.76 4.50
C THR A 10 -0.88 17.31 5.56
N ASN A 11 0.12 18.12 5.15
CA ASN A 11 0.35 19.44 5.74
C ASN A 11 1.20 20.37 4.86
N GLN A 12 0.81 21.64 4.74
CA GLN A 12 1.60 22.69 4.09
C GLN A 12 2.72 23.21 5.01
N LYS A 13 3.84 23.57 4.36
CA LYS A 13 5.04 24.34 4.79
C LYS A 13 6.13 23.62 5.61
N GLN A 14 7.32 23.53 5.00
CA GLN A 14 8.65 23.39 5.63
C GLN A 14 9.07 24.70 6.34
N PRO A 15 10.04 24.73 7.32
CA PRO A 15 11.31 23.96 7.32
C PRO A 15 11.87 23.42 8.67
N GLU A 16 12.97 22.66 8.53
CA GLU A 16 14.03 22.18 9.48
C GLU A 16 13.90 20.83 10.25
N ARG A 17 15.02 20.09 10.30
CA ARG A 17 15.25 18.78 10.99
C ARG A 17 15.72 19.05 12.44
N PRO A 18 15.34 18.27 13.48
CA PRO A 18 15.93 16.93 13.70
C PRO A 18 15.07 15.88 14.50
N THR A 19 15.60 14.65 14.58
CA THR A 19 15.39 13.58 15.59
C THR A 19 14.04 12.83 15.70
N GLU A 20 14.05 11.57 15.25
CA GLU A 20 13.46 10.33 15.83
C GLU A 20 12.15 10.37 16.64
N THR A 21 11.28 11.36 16.40
CA THR A 21 10.01 11.56 17.13
C THR A 21 8.79 11.40 16.21
N ALA A 22 9.02 11.15 14.91
CA ALA A 22 7.97 11.11 13.90
C ALA A 22 7.06 9.87 13.96
N PHE A 23 7.52 8.74 14.52
CA PHE A 23 6.68 7.54 14.65
C PHE A 23 5.64 7.67 15.78
N SER A 24 6.00 8.35 16.86
CA SER A 24 5.07 8.71 17.95
C SER A 24 4.15 9.88 17.57
N GLN A 25 4.62 10.84 16.77
CA GLN A 25 3.79 11.94 16.28
C GLN A 25 2.86 11.53 15.11
N PHE A 26 3.12 10.41 14.43
CA PHE A 26 2.25 9.89 13.36
C PHE A 26 0.99 9.24 13.94
N ILE A 27 1.11 8.43 15.00
CA ILE A 27 -0.04 7.96 15.79
C ILE A 27 -0.84 9.13 16.40
N GLY A 28 -0.15 10.22 16.77
CA GLY A 28 -0.78 11.44 17.30
C GLY A 28 -1.41 12.39 16.26
N ARG A 29 -1.18 12.20 14.96
CA ARG A 29 -1.67 13.11 13.88
C ARG A 29 -2.61 12.45 12.88
N VAL A 30 -2.92 11.16 13.05
CA VAL A 30 -4.17 10.56 12.53
C VAL A 30 -5.41 11.20 13.19
N ALA A 31 -5.22 12.01 14.25
CA ALA A 31 -6.26 12.70 15.02
C ALA A 31 -6.37 14.23 14.79
N VAL A 32 -6.16 14.74 13.57
CA VAL A 32 -6.47 16.15 13.24
C VAL A 32 -7.54 16.25 12.14
N PHE A 33 -8.70 15.66 12.42
CA PHE A 33 -10.03 16.21 12.12
C PHE A 33 -11.00 15.67 13.21
N ALA A 34 -10.67 15.99 14.47
CA ALA A 34 -11.36 15.50 15.68
C ALA A 34 -12.75 16.11 15.93
N THR A 35 -13.35 16.82 14.96
CA THR A 35 -14.78 17.17 15.00
C THR A 35 -15.62 16.40 13.99
N SER A 36 -14.99 15.71 13.03
CA SER A 36 -15.69 14.80 12.09
C SER A 36 -15.34 13.32 12.31
N PHE A 37 -14.32 12.98 13.10
CA PHE A 37 -13.97 11.59 13.40
C PHE A 37 -15.05 10.87 14.23
N LEU A 38 -15.74 11.59 15.14
CA LEU A 38 -16.89 11.06 15.87
C LEU A 38 -18.12 10.86 14.98
N LEU A 39 -18.34 11.74 13.99
CA LEU A 39 -19.43 11.58 13.03
C LEU A 39 -19.15 10.43 12.04
N PHE A 40 -17.90 10.25 11.65
CA PHE A 40 -17.44 9.16 10.79
C PHE A 40 -17.48 7.79 11.51
N ALA A 41 -17.08 7.74 12.78
CA ALA A 41 -17.17 6.53 13.61
C ALA A 41 -18.62 6.17 14.00
N MET A 42 -19.57 7.13 14.02
CA MET A 42 -21.00 6.87 14.23
C MET A 42 -21.74 6.43 12.95
N LEU A 43 -21.19 6.72 11.76
CA LEU A 43 -21.79 6.33 10.48
C LEU A 43 -21.44 4.89 10.06
N PHE A 44 -20.36 4.33 10.62
CA PHE A 44 -19.90 2.98 10.32
C PHE A 44 -20.14 2.04 11.50
N PRO A 45 -20.81 0.89 11.29
CA PRO A 45 -20.92 -0.12 12.34
C PRO A 45 -19.50 -0.58 12.74
N ALA A 46 -19.23 -0.65 14.04
CA ALA A 46 -17.91 -0.96 14.61
C ALA A 46 -17.27 -2.24 14.02
N ASP A 47 -18.09 -3.19 13.59
CA ASP A 47 -17.66 -4.46 12.98
C ASP A 47 -17.03 -4.28 11.59
N ALA A 48 -17.35 -3.20 10.86
CA ALA A 48 -16.81 -2.92 9.53
C ALA A 48 -15.36 -2.43 9.58
N PHE A 49 -14.96 -1.78 10.68
CA PHE A 49 -13.60 -1.26 10.84
C PHE A 49 -12.58 -2.38 11.13
N ALA A 50 -13.01 -3.43 11.85
CA ALA A 50 -12.15 -4.56 12.24
C ALA A 50 -11.66 -5.42 11.05
N ARG A 51 -12.27 -5.28 9.87
CA ARG A 51 -11.89 -6.00 8.63
C ARG A 51 -11.40 -5.05 7.53
N THR A 52 -10.73 -3.96 7.92
CA THR A 52 -10.14 -3.03 6.96
C THR A 52 -8.64 -3.21 6.88
N VAL A 53 -8.12 -3.51 5.69
CA VAL A 53 -6.69 -3.51 5.38
C VAL A 53 -6.25 -2.08 5.13
N VAL A 54 -5.19 -1.64 5.79
CA VAL A 54 -4.56 -0.33 5.59
C VAL A 54 -3.26 -0.55 4.82
N ILE A 55 -3.05 0.16 3.72
CA ILE A 55 -1.82 0.09 2.90
C ILE A 55 -1.29 1.49 2.64
N GLN A 56 -0.02 1.73 2.95
CA GLN A 56 0.67 2.99 2.68
C GLN A 56 1.58 2.88 1.45
N LEU A 57 1.43 3.83 0.51
CA LEU A 57 2.11 3.90 -0.79
C LEU A 57 3.02 5.15 -0.93
N GLU A 58 3.44 5.76 0.17
CA GLU A 58 4.12 7.06 0.14
C GLU A 58 5.63 7.03 -0.14
N ASP A 59 6.30 5.90 0.02
CA ASP A 59 7.73 5.78 -0.21
C ASP A 59 8.05 4.52 -1.03
N SER A 60 9.33 4.17 -1.13
CA SER A 60 9.76 2.94 -1.79
C SER A 60 9.52 1.69 -0.95
N THR A 61 8.73 1.78 0.11
CA THR A 61 8.38 0.71 1.04
C THR A 61 6.86 0.63 1.17
N ILE A 62 6.34 -0.58 1.16
CA ILE A 62 4.94 -0.83 1.48
C ILE A 62 4.87 -1.11 2.97
N TYR A 63 3.97 -0.40 3.65
CA TYR A 63 3.53 -0.75 4.99
C TYR A 63 2.07 -1.18 4.90
N ALA A 64 1.75 -2.34 5.45
CA ALA A 64 0.39 -2.82 5.46
C ALA A 64 0.03 -3.55 6.76
N GLY A 65 -1.25 -3.49 7.13
CA GLY A 65 -1.78 -4.09 8.35
C GLY A 65 -3.29 -3.94 8.43
N PHE A 66 -3.86 -4.16 9.61
CA PHE A 66 -5.30 -4.04 9.82
C PHE A 66 -5.64 -2.80 10.63
N ALA A 67 -6.78 -2.18 10.31
CA ALA A 67 -7.27 -1.04 11.06
C ALA A 67 -7.53 -1.44 12.53
N GLY A 68 -7.05 -0.61 13.46
CA GLY A 68 -7.08 -0.89 14.90
C GLY A 68 -5.80 -1.54 15.45
N GLU A 69 -4.88 -2.01 14.61
CA GLU A 69 -3.55 -2.47 15.05
C GLU A 69 -2.62 -1.28 15.36
N SER A 70 -1.72 -1.45 16.33
CA SER A 70 -0.79 -0.39 16.77
C SER A 70 0.41 -0.18 15.83
N SER A 71 0.63 -1.10 14.89
CA SER A 71 1.78 -1.12 13.98
C SER A 71 1.44 -1.90 12.72
N PRO A 72 2.04 -1.59 11.55
CA PRO A 72 1.87 -2.39 10.36
C PRO A 72 2.34 -3.82 10.60
N ARG A 73 1.56 -4.79 10.14
CA ARG A 73 1.87 -6.21 10.26
C ARG A 73 3.02 -6.62 9.35
N VAL A 74 3.13 -5.96 8.19
CA VAL A 74 4.15 -6.24 7.18
C VAL A 74 4.77 -4.96 6.66
N SER A 75 6.06 -5.03 6.36
CA SER A 75 6.80 -3.96 5.66
C SER A 75 7.79 -4.57 4.67
N PHE A 76 7.71 -4.16 3.39
CA PHE A 76 8.61 -4.67 2.36
C PHE A 76 8.87 -3.63 1.25
N PRO A 77 10.03 -3.69 0.56
CA PRO A 77 10.35 -2.73 -0.49
C PRO A 77 9.37 -2.81 -1.68
N ALA A 78 8.88 -1.67 -2.17
CA ALA A 78 8.04 -1.56 -3.35
C ALA A 78 8.87 -1.73 -4.63
N VAL A 79 9.22 -2.98 -4.95
CA VAL A 79 10.07 -3.33 -6.10
C VAL A 79 9.58 -4.58 -6.81
N VAL A 80 9.60 -4.53 -8.14
CA VAL A 80 9.23 -5.62 -9.04
C VAL A 80 10.45 -6.01 -9.87
N GLY A 81 10.89 -7.25 -9.76
CA GLY A 81 12.00 -7.82 -10.50
C GLY A 81 11.54 -8.77 -11.60
N ARG A 82 12.00 -8.57 -12.84
CA ARG A 82 11.74 -9.48 -13.96
C ARG A 82 13.03 -10.13 -14.46
N PRO A 83 13.05 -11.42 -14.82
CA PRO A 83 14.27 -12.08 -15.33
C PRO A 83 14.88 -11.37 -16.54
N LYS A 84 16.19 -11.12 -16.53
CA LYS A 84 16.92 -10.52 -17.66
C LYS A 84 16.98 -11.42 -18.89
N ARG A 85 17.00 -12.74 -18.67
CA ARG A 85 17.07 -13.76 -19.72
C ARG A 85 16.02 -14.83 -19.41
N THR A 86 15.11 -15.04 -20.35
CA THR A 86 14.17 -16.17 -20.34
C THR A 86 14.95 -17.48 -20.50
N GLY A 87 14.70 -18.49 -19.65
CA GLY A 87 15.26 -19.84 -19.80
C GLY A 87 16.60 -20.19 -19.11
N VAL A 88 17.25 -19.30 -18.34
CA VAL A 88 18.58 -19.60 -17.73
C VAL A 88 18.48 -20.37 -16.39
N MET A 89 17.29 -20.47 -15.79
CA MET A 89 17.12 -21.05 -14.46
C MET A 89 16.27 -22.33 -14.52
N VAL A 90 16.83 -23.38 -15.14
CA VAL A 90 16.20 -24.70 -15.25
C VAL A 90 16.16 -25.36 -13.86
N GLY A 91 14.98 -25.59 -13.30
CA GLY A 91 14.77 -26.39 -12.07
C GLY A 91 14.06 -25.70 -10.90
N MET A 92 13.95 -24.37 -10.89
CA MET A 92 13.09 -23.62 -9.95
C MET A 92 12.04 -22.89 -10.78
N GLY A 93 10.78 -23.31 -10.71
CA GLY A 93 9.66 -22.74 -11.49
C GLY A 93 9.83 -21.25 -11.75
N GLN A 94 10.09 -20.89 -13.01
CA GLN A 94 10.47 -19.54 -13.37
C GLN A 94 9.25 -18.64 -13.23
N LYS A 95 9.24 -17.75 -12.23
CA LYS A 95 8.20 -16.73 -12.10
C LYS A 95 8.44 -15.61 -13.11
N ASP A 96 7.36 -15.07 -13.66
CA ASP A 96 7.40 -13.90 -14.55
C ASP A 96 7.81 -12.62 -13.83
N ALA A 97 7.48 -12.53 -12.53
CA ALA A 97 7.87 -11.43 -11.67
C ALA A 97 8.21 -11.91 -10.24
N TYR A 98 9.16 -11.22 -9.63
CA TYR A 98 9.56 -11.35 -8.24
C TYR A 98 9.27 -10.03 -7.53
N ILE A 99 8.82 -10.07 -6.28
CA ILE A 99 8.35 -8.88 -5.57
C ILE A 99 9.15 -8.69 -4.27
N GLY A 100 9.38 -7.45 -3.88
CA GLY A 100 9.92 -7.10 -2.57
C GLY A 100 11.30 -7.68 -2.29
N LYS A 101 11.45 -8.30 -1.11
CA LYS A 101 12.74 -8.86 -0.66
C LYS A 101 13.26 -9.95 -1.62
N GLU A 102 12.36 -10.73 -2.23
CA GLU A 102 12.72 -11.79 -3.19
C GLU A 102 13.35 -11.20 -4.46
N ALA A 103 12.82 -10.07 -4.95
CA ALA A 103 13.38 -9.37 -6.10
C ALA A 103 14.80 -8.82 -5.80
N LEU A 104 14.97 -8.20 -4.64
CA LEU A 104 16.26 -7.63 -4.23
C LEU A 104 17.33 -8.70 -4.01
N ALA A 105 16.96 -9.84 -3.43
CA ALA A 105 17.88 -10.97 -3.25
C ALA A 105 18.44 -11.49 -4.59
N ARG A 106 17.70 -11.30 -5.68
CA ARG A 106 18.05 -11.76 -7.05
C ARG A 106 18.44 -10.62 -8.00
N ARG A 107 18.81 -9.44 -7.47
CA ARG A 107 19.12 -8.21 -8.25
C ARG A 107 20.16 -8.36 -9.38
N SER A 108 21.06 -9.34 -9.29
CA SER A 108 22.06 -9.61 -10.34
C SER A 108 21.40 -10.19 -11.60
N THR A 109 20.40 -11.04 -11.43
CA THR A 109 19.71 -11.79 -12.49
C THR A 109 18.41 -11.13 -12.96
N LEU A 110 17.86 -10.23 -12.15
CA LEU A 110 16.60 -9.54 -12.42
C LEU A 110 16.83 -8.08 -12.85
N THR A 111 15.97 -7.58 -13.74
CA THR A 111 15.76 -6.16 -13.98
C THR A 111 14.77 -5.65 -12.95
N LEU A 112 15.18 -4.68 -12.13
CA LEU A 112 14.38 -4.15 -11.03
C LEU A 112 13.67 -2.85 -11.42
N ASN A 113 12.36 -2.83 -11.23
CA ASN A 113 11.49 -1.67 -11.40
C ASN A 113 10.91 -1.24 -10.05
N TYR A 114 10.79 0.08 -9.85
CA TYR A 114 10.22 0.67 -8.64
C TYR A 114 8.94 1.40 -9.04
N PRO A 115 7.74 0.80 -8.83
CA PRO A 115 6.47 1.40 -9.25
C PRO A 115 6.12 2.68 -8.51
N ILE A 116 6.71 2.91 -7.34
CA ILE A 116 6.52 4.11 -6.53
C ILE A 116 7.87 4.80 -6.40
N ARG A 117 7.95 6.08 -6.79
CA ARG A 117 9.14 6.92 -6.64
C ARG A 117 8.73 8.27 -6.08
N ASN A 118 9.38 8.68 -5.00
CA ASN A 118 9.11 9.95 -4.30
C ASN A 118 7.61 10.10 -3.92
N GLY A 119 6.96 8.99 -3.56
CA GLY A 119 5.52 8.95 -3.24
C GLY A 119 4.57 9.05 -4.41
N PHE A 120 5.07 9.02 -5.65
CA PHE A 120 4.25 9.02 -6.85
C PHE A 120 4.29 7.68 -7.55
N VAL A 121 3.12 7.17 -7.94
CA VAL A 121 2.99 5.97 -8.75
C VAL A 121 3.47 6.26 -10.17
N GLN A 122 4.50 5.56 -10.61
CA GLN A 122 5.12 5.66 -11.93
C GLN A 122 4.64 4.56 -12.88
N ASN A 123 4.25 3.40 -12.35
CA ASN A 123 3.79 2.25 -13.14
C ASN A 123 2.66 1.53 -12.40
N MET A 124 1.45 1.59 -12.97
CA MET A 124 0.25 1.00 -12.40
C MET A 124 0.25 -0.53 -12.47
N ASP A 125 0.76 -1.11 -13.56
CA ASP A 125 0.79 -2.57 -13.74
C ASP A 125 1.77 -3.25 -12.77
N ASP A 126 2.83 -2.53 -12.38
CA ASP A 126 3.76 -2.96 -11.33
C ASP A 126 3.17 -2.70 -9.93
N LEU A 127 2.41 -1.62 -9.73
CA LEU A 127 1.67 -1.40 -8.49
C LEU A 127 0.62 -2.50 -8.23
N GLU A 128 -0.08 -2.95 -9.26
CA GLU A 128 -1.04 -4.06 -9.15
C GLU A 128 -0.37 -5.33 -8.61
N LYS A 129 0.82 -5.68 -9.12
CA LYS A 129 1.60 -6.82 -8.61
C LYS A 129 2.04 -6.64 -7.17
N ILE A 130 2.36 -5.39 -6.78
CA ILE A 130 2.68 -5.06 -5.40
C ILE A 130 1.45 -5.26 -4.50
N LEU A 131 0.28 -4.76 -4.89
CA LEU A 131 -0.96 -4.93 -4.13
C LEU A 131 -1.37 -6.41 -4.03
N HIS A 132 -1.26 -7.16 -5.12
CA HIS A 132 -1.48 -8.61 -5.10
C HIS A 132 -0.54 -9.30 -4.10
N HIS A 133 0.74 -8.96 -4.11
CA HIS A 133 1.70 -9.50 -3.15
C HIS A 133 1.34 -9.13 -1.70
N THR A 134 0.92 -7.88 -1.46
CA THR A 134 0.45 -7.42 -0.16
C THR A 134 -0.72 -8.26 0.36
N PHE A 135 -1.78 -8.43 -0.45
CA PHE A 135 -2.98 -9.16 -0.03
C PHE A 135 -2.71 -10.66 0.16
N TYR A 136 -2.18 -11.33 -0.87
CA TYR A 136 -2.16 -12.79 -0.90
C TYR A 136 -0.91 -13.41 -0.28
N ASN A 137 0.25 -12.76 -0.36
CA ASN A 137 1.50 -13.33 0.15
C ASN A 137 1.82 -12.84 1.56
N GLU A 138 1.76 -11.53 1.78
CA GLU A 138 2.18 -10.89 3.02
C GLU A 138 1.07 -10.96 4.09
N LEU A 139 -0.12 -10.44 3.79
CA LEU A 139 -1.25 -10.43 4.73
C LEU A 139 -2.08 -11.72 4.72
N ARG A 140 -2.04 -12.46 3.61
CA ARG A 140 -2.79 -13.71 3.38
C ARG A 140 -4.29 -13.56 3.58
N VAL A 141 -4.85 -12.52 2.98
CA VAL A 141 -6.29 -12.21 3.00
C VAL A 141 -6.86 -12.15 1.59
N ALA A 142 -8.15 -12.44 1.48
CA ALA A 142 -8.93 -12.27 0.26
C ALA A 142 -9.46 -10.81 0.23
N PRO A 143 -9.00 -9.94 -0.69
CA PRO A 143 -9.41 -8.53 -0.73
C PRO A 143 -10.92 -8.32 -0.90
N GLU A 144 -11.64 -9.27 -1.52
CA GLU A 144 -13.09 -9.26 -1.68
C GLU A 144 -13.90 -9.37 -0.38
N ASP A 145 -13.26 -9.79 0.72
CA ASP A 145 -13.86 -9.88 2.05
C ASP A 145 -13.45 -8.73 2.98
N GLN A 146 -12.62 -7.79 2.49
CA GLN A 146 -12.01 -6.75 3.31
C GLN A 146 -12.43 -5.35 2.86
N GLY A 147 -12.58 -4.42 3.81
CA GLY A 147 -12.45 -3.00 3.48
C GLY A 147 -10.99 -2.68 3.15
N VAL A 148 -10.73 -1.71 2.28
CA VAL A 148 -9.35 -1.31 1.94
C VAL A 148 -9.19 0.20 2.07
N LEU A 149 -8.22 0.61 2.88
CA LEU A 149 -7.77 1.99 3.02
C LEU A 149 -6.38 2.12 2.40
N ILE A 150 -6.28 2.95 1.34
CA ILE A 150 -4.98 3.32 0.76
C ILE A 150 -4.59 4.71 1.28
N ILE A 151 -3.37 4.81 1.78
CA ILE A 151 -2.70 6.06 2.14
C ILE A 151 -1.67 6.38 1.07
N GLU A 152 -1.85 7.50 0.38
CA GLU A 152 -0.96 7.94 -0.71
C GLU A 152 -0.47 9.37 -0.51
N SER A 153 0.45 9.80 -1.37
CA SER A 153 1.00 11.16 -1.35
C SER A 153 -0.10 12.20 -1.56
N SER A 154 -0.01 13.31 -0.82
CA SER A 154 -0.96 14.41 -1.00
C SER A 154 -0.90 15.09 -2.35
N PHE A 155 0.18 14.90 -3.08
CA PHE A 155 0.36 15.47 -4.40
C PHE A 155 0.02 14.48 -5.52
N SER A 156 -0.50 13.28 -5.20
CA SER A 156 -0.99 12.33 -6.21
C SER A 156 -2.06 12.97 -7.09
N ARG A 157 -1.89 12.84 -8.41
CA ARG A 157 -2.86 13.34 -9.40
C ARG A 157 -4.17 12.57 -9.24
N ARG A 158 -5.28 13.26 -9.42
CA ARG A 158 -6.63 12.66 -9.35
C ARG A 158 -6.77 11.41 -10.24
N SER A 159 -6.21 11.44 -11.45
CA SER A 159 -6.24 10.29 -12.38
C SER A 159 -5.54 9.05 -11.83
N ASP A 160 -4.47 9.23 -11.05
CA ASP A 160 -3.75 8.11 -10.44
C ASP A 160 -4.61 7.49 -9.33
N ARG A 161 -5.28 8.33 -8.52
CA ARG A 161 -6.21 7.91 -7.46
C ARG A 161 -7.39 7.13 -8.02
N GLU A 162 -8.02 7.67 -9.08
CA GLU A 162 -9.14 7.03 -9.77
C GLU A 162 -8.74 5.67 -10.31
N ARG A 163 -7.53 5.54 -10.88
CA ARG A 163 -7.02 4.27 -11.38
C ARG A 163 -6.70 3.26 -10.28
N ILE A 164 -6.19 3.70 -9.12
CA ILE A 164 -6.00 2.83 -7.95
C ILE A 164 -7.35 2.29 -7.47
N VAL A 165 -8.36 3.16 -7.34
CA VAL A 165 -9.71 2.76 -6.91
C VAL A 165 -10.35 1.81 -7.91
N GLN A 166 -10.24 2.12 -9.21
CA GLN A 166 -10.71 1.24 -10.27
C GLN A 166 -10.07 -0.15 -10.16
N MET A 167 -8.76 -0.23 -9.95
CA MET A 167 -8.05 -1.50 -9.77
C MET A 167 -8.55 -2.27 -8.54
N LEU A 168 -8.77 -1.60 -7.41
CA LEU A 168 -9.31 -2.24 -6.21
C LEU A 168 -10.71 -2.84 -6.44
N PHE A 169 -11.58 -2.16 -7.18
CA PHE A 169 -12.90 -2.68 -7.51
C PHE A 169 -12.88 -3.74 -8.61
N GLU A 170 -12.29 -3.45 -9.75
CA GLU A 170 -12.42 -4.28 -10.95
C GLU A 170 -11.45 -5.46 -10.96
N THR A 171 -10.26 -5.31 -10.37
CA THR A 171 -9.23 -6.36 -10.34
C THR A 171 -9.25 -7.15 -9.04
N PHE A 172 -9.41 -6.46 -7.90
CA PHE A 172 -9.38 -7.10 -6.58
C PHE A 172 -10.77 -7.35 -5.98
N ASN A 173 -11.85 -6.96 -6.66
CA ASN A 173 -13.23 -7.18 -6.21
C ASN A 173 -13.50 -6.71 -4.78
N VAL A 174 -12.81 -5.65 -4.33
CA VAL A 174 -13.01 -5.08 -3.00
C VAL A 174 -14.48 -4.61 -2.88
N PRO A 175 -15.18 -4.90 -1.76
CA PRO A 175 -16.57 -4.52 -1.56
C PRO A 175 -16.78 -3.00 -1.65
N ALA A 176 -17.93 -2.61 -2.20
CA ALA A 176 -18.35 -1.22 -2.41
C ALA A 176 -19.05 -0.60 -1.20
#